data_AF-A0A6A8GH02-F1
#
_entry.id   AF-A0A6A8GH02-F1
#
_cell.length_a   1.000
_cell.length_b   1.000
_cell.length_c   1.000
_cell.angle_alpha   90.00
_cell.angle_beta   90.00
_cell.angle_gamma   90.00
#
_symmetry.space_group_name_H-M   'P 1'
#
loop_
_entity.id
_entity.type
_entity.pdbx_description
1 polymer ?
#
loop_
_entity_poly.entity_id
_entity_poly.type
_entity_poly.pdbx_seq_one_letter_code
_entity_poly.pdbx_strand_id
1 'polypeptide(L)'
;MVGFDPGEVFDVLTSRREVLVSLSEGGKKPADLTTELGVSRSTIDRSIRELEGVGFVDVVDGVAHTTLSGRMALSTYNRFVAQLDDIGEAASALESLPPDAPFDSVMLDGCDVVVASDSDGEQPLERLTSLLEDAVSVRGCVVAALPSQVEVYYRRIVDDDVSAELVATEDVVERLVTAYRPQLVELCATDSFSLRSIASLPYSLLVVERPTGPVAIVETYSSRTLVGVVSNDRPDAVAWARSQIDRWAAASTPLPFSTAREE
;
A
#
# COMPACT_ATOMS: atom_id res chain seq x y z
N MET A 1 26.15 17.18 -21.58
CA MET A 1 25.81 16.27 -20.46
C MET A 1 25.37 14.97 -21.09
N VAL A 2 26.28 14.00 -21.14
CA VAL A 2 25.91 12.64 -21.54
C VAL A 2 25.19 12.06 -20.34
N GLY A 3 23.90 11.75 -20.47
CA GLY A 3 23.18 11.03 -19.44
C GLY A 3 23.87 9.70 -19.19
N PHE A 4 23.87 9.24 -17.94
CA PHE A 4 24.43 7.95 -17.57
C PHE A 4 23.81 6.83 -18.41
N ASP A 5 24.59 5.80 -18.76
CA ASP A 5 24.00 4.54 -19.22
C ASP A 5 23.32 3.88 -18.00
N PRO A 6 21.98 3.73 -17.99
CA PRO A 6 21.27 3.17 -16.85
C PRO A 6 21.68 1.74 -16.53
N GLY A 7 22.07 0.94 -17.53
CA GLY A 7 22.50 -0.45 -17.33
C GLY A 7 23.83 -0.51 -16.58
N GLU A 8 24.81 0.27 -17.03
CA GLU A 8 26.12 0.38 -16.37
C GLU A 8 25.98 0.89 -14.92
N VAL A 9 25.17 1.92 -14.71
CA VAL A 9 24.90 2.45 -13.35
C VAL A 9 24.26 1.40 -12.46
N PHE A 10 23.29 0.64 -12.98
CA PHE A 10 22.62 -0.41 -12.21
C PHE A 10 23.59 -1.53 -11.81
N ASP A 11 24.47 -1.95 -12.73
CA ASP A 11 25.49 -2.97 -12.47
C ASP A 11 26.49 -2.50 -11.41
N VAL A 12 26.94 -1.24 -11.50
CA VAL A 12 27.85 -0.64 -10.51
C VAL A 12 27.17 -0.54 -9.15
N LEU A 13 25.94 -0.04 -9.07
CA LEU A 13 25.21 0.07 -7.80
C LEU A 13 24.98 -1.29 -7.16
N THR A 14 24.56 -2.29 -7.94
CA THR A 14 24.34 -3.65 -7.44
C THR A 14 25.65 -4.29 -6.95
N SER A 15 26.76 -4.06 -7.65
CA SER A 15 28.05 -4.68 -7.31
C SER A 15 28.84 -3.96 -6.22
N ARG A 16 28.63 -2.65 -6.06
CA ARG A 16 29.48 -1.74 -5.26
C ARG A 16 28.73 -1.00 -4.16
N ARG A 17 27.48 -1.37 -3.89
CA ARG A 17 26.61 -0.75 -2.88
C ARG A 17 27.30 -0.58 -1.54
N GLU A 18 27.92 -1.63 -1.01
CA GLU A 18 28.51 -1.60 0.34
C GLU A 18 29.61 -0.54 0.49
N VAL A 19 30.45 -0.38 -0.55
CA VAL A 19 31.48 0.66 -0.59
C VAL A 19 30.84 2.05 -0.65
N LEU A 20 29.80 2.22 -1.46
CA LEU A 20 29.10 3.51 -1.61
C LEU A 20 28.33 3.89 -0.34
N VAL A 21 27.72 2.92 0.35
CA VAL A 21 27.06 3.08 1.67
C VAL A 21 28.10 3.52 2.69
N SER A 22 29.21 2.80 2.81
CA SER A 22 30.28 3.13 3.73
C SER A 22 30.84 4.54 3.52
N LEU A 23 31.02 4.96 2.26
CA LEU A 23 31.48 6.32 1.91
C LEU A 23 30.41 7.41 2.11
N SER A 24 29.12 7.04 2.17
CA SER A 24 28.04 8.00 2.43
C SER A 24 28.01 8.50 3.88
N GLU A 25 28.63 7.75 4.81
CA GLU A 25 28.79 8.11 6.22
C GLU A 25 29.95 9.09 6.45
N GLY A 26 30.84 9.24 5.46
CA GLY A 26 32.01 10.10 5.52
C GLY A 26 33.10 9.64 4.54
N GLY A 27 34.00 10.55 4.18
CA GLY A 27 35.13 10.19 3.31
C GLY A 27 36.10 9.24 4.01
N LYS A 28 36.55 8.19 3.31
CA LYS A 28 37.41 7.13 3.87
C LYS A 28 38.60 6.86 2.96
N LYS A 29 39.74 6.45 3.54
CA LYS A 29 40.86 5.95 2.73
C LYS A 29 40.59 4.51 2.29
N PRO A 30 41.16 4.04 1.17
CA PRO A 30 41.00 2.64 0.73
C PRO A 30 41.41 1.60 1.77
N ALA A 31 42.41 1.93 2.62
CA ALA A 31 42.84 1.05 3.71
C ALA A 31 41.76 0.89 4.80
N ASP A 32 41.06 1.98 5.13
CA ASP A 32 39.99 1.97 6.14
C ASP A 32 38.80 1.14 5.63
N LEU A 33 38.43 1.33 4.35
CA LEU A 33 37.39 0.52 3.69
C LEU A 33 37.75 -0.97 3.62
N THR A 34 39.03 -1.30 3.42
CA THR A 34 39.52 -2.69 3.44
C THR A 34 39.30 -3.32 4.81
N THR A 35 39.61 -2.58 5.88
CA THR A 35 39.41 -3.05 7.26
C THR A 35 37.93 -3.16 7.61
N GLU A 36 37.11 -2.19 7.24
CA GLU A 36 35.68 -2.13 7.57
C GLU A 36 34.87 -3.22 6.85
N LEU A 37 35.10 -3.40 5.56
CA LEU A 37 34.33 -4.34 4.72
C LEU A 37 34.96 -5.74 4.65
N GLY A 38 36.16 -5.92 5.21
CA GLY A 38 36.84 -7.22 5.25
C GLY A 38 37.24 -7.79 3.88
N VAL A 39 37.31 -6.95 2.84
CA VAL A 39 37.68 -7.34 1.46
C VAL A 39 39.10 -6.91 1.12
N SER A 40 39.68 -7.46 0.05
CA SER A 40 41.05 -7.12 -0.34
C SER A 40 41.17 -5.68 -0.85
N ARG A 41 42.38 -5.10 -0.70
CA ARG A 41 42.69 -3.77 -1.23
C ARG A 41 42.43 -3.65 -2.74
N SER A 42 42.74 -4.69 -3.52
CA SER A 42 42.49 -4.68 -4.97
C SER A 42 41.00 -4.65 -5.31
N THR A 43 40.14 -5.21 -4.46
CA THR A 43 38.68 -5.11 -4.58
C THR A 43 38.17 -3.71 -4.24
N ILE A 44 38.67 -3.09 -3.18
CA ILE A 44 38.32 -1.70 -2.84
C ILE A 44 38.78 -0.74 -3.94
N ASP A 45 40.03 -0.85 -4.40
CA ASP A 45 40.57 0.01 -5.45
C ASP A 45 39.79 -0.16 -6.77
N ARG A 46 39.30 -1.37 -7.07
CA ARG A 46 38.42 -1.61 -8.23
C ARG A 46 37.05 -0.96 -8.02
N SER A 47 36.47 -1.12 -6.83
CA SER A 47 35.16 -0.55 -6.48
C SER A 47 35.16 0.97 -6.57
N ILE A 48 36.19 1.63 -6.02
CA ILE A 48 36.36 3.08 -6.10
C ILE A 48 36.47 3.51 -7.57
N ARG A 49 37.32 2.85 -8.37
CA ARG A 49 37.48 3.18 -9.79
C ARG A 49 36.19 3.06 -10.60
N GLU A 50 35.38 2.03 -10.34
CA GLU A 50 34.08 1.85 -11.01
C GLU A 50 33.07 2.92 -10.57
N LEU A 51 33.03 3.25 -9.28
CA LEU A 51 32.18 4.33 -8.75
C LEU A 51 32.62 5.72 -9.21
N GLU A 52 33.91 5.98 -9.34
CA GLU A 52 34.47 7.19 -9.97
C GLU A 52 34.14 7.24 -11.46
N GLY A 53 34.21 6.09 -12.16
CA GLY A 53 33.87 5.99 -13.59
C GLY A 53 32.44 6.46 -13.90
N VAL A 54 31.50 6.20 -13.00
CA VAL A 54 30.11 6.68 -13.08
C VAL A 54 29.86 7.99 -12.31
N GLY A 55 30.90 8.63 -11.76
CA GLY A 55 30.82 9.92 -11.07
C GLY A 55 30.07 9.91 -9.72
N PHE A 56 30.01 8.76 -9.06
CA PHE A 56 29.38 8.61 -7.73
C PHE A 56 30.37 8.79 -6.58
N VAL A 57 31.65 8.64 -6.85
CA VAL A 57 32.74 8.87 -5.91
C VAL A 57 33.77 9.80 -6.57
N ASP A 58 34.42 10.61 -5.74
CA ASP A 58 35.64 11.36 -6.09
C ASP A 58 36.73 11.04 -5.07
N VAL A 59 37.98 10.87 -5.52
CA VAL A 59 39.13 10.78 -4.63
C VAL A 59 39.91 12.09 -4.58
N VAL A 60 40.04 12.66 -3.38
CA VAL A 60 40.80 13.88 -3.10
C VAL A 60 41.83 13.59 -2.01
N ASP A 61 43.10 13.89 -2.26
CA ASP A 61 44.21 13.64 -1.33
C ASP A 61 44.27 12.20 -0.78
N GLY A 62 43.87 11.23 -1.61
CA GLY A 62 43.84 9.80 -1.28
C GLY A 62 42.66 9.37 -0.39
N VAL A 63 41.68 10.25 -0.18
CA VAL A 63 40.42 9.97 0.53
C VAL A 63 39.30 9.93 -0.51
N ALA A 64 38.54 8.83 -0.52
CA ALA A 64 37.36 8.70 -1.37
C ALA A 64 36.15 9.35 -0.70
N HIS A 65 35.34 10.07 -1.46
CA HIS A 65 34.14 10.76 -1.00
C HIS A 65 32.97 10.48 -1.93
N THR A 66 31.79 10.22 -1.37
CA THR A 66 30.56 10.11 -2.17
C THR A 66 30.15 11.50 -2.69
N THR A 67 29.96 11.61 -4.00
CA THR A 67 29.46 12.83 -4.65
C THR A 67 27.98 13.05 -4.36
N LEU A 68 27.42 14.22 -4.74
CA LEU A 68 25.98 14.44 -4.63
C LEU A 68 25.19 13.45 -5.51
N SER A 69 25.65 13.22 -6.75
CA SER A 69 25.06 12.21 -7.65
C SER A 69 25.14 10.82 -7.06
N GLY A 70 26.26 10.43 -6.43
CA GLY A 70 26.40 9.15 -5.76
C GLY A 70 25.42 8.95 -4.61
N ARG A 71 25.19 9.99 -3.79
CA ARG A 71 24.18 9.94 -2.72
C ARG A 71 22.76 9.80 -3.26
N MET A 72 22.41 10.57 -4.29
CA MET A 72 21.08 10.48 -4.93
C MET A 72 20.87 9.13 -5.60
N ALA A 73 21.89 8.58 -6.26
CA ALA A 73 21.84 7.27 -6.89
C ALA A 73 21.67 6.15 -5.85
N LEU A 74 22.43 6.18 -4.76
CA LEU A 74 22.30 5.22 -3.67
C LEU A 74 20.90 5.27 -3.02
N SER A 75 20.39 6.47 -2.75
CA SER A 75 19.04 6.64 -2.19
C SER A 75 17.96 6.12 -3.14
N THR A 76 18.09 6.40 -4.44
CA THR A 76 17.15 5.93 -5.48
C THR A 76 17.18 4.40 -5.59
N TYR A 77 18.37 3.80 -5.60
CA TYR A 77 18.54 2.35 -5.63
C TYR A 77 17.93 1.68 -4.39
N ASN A 78 18.20 2.21 -3.20
CA ASN A 78 17.64 1.66 -1.97
C ASN A 78 16.11 1.72 -1.96
N ARG A 79 15.51 2.81 -2.45
CA ARG A 79 14.05 2.91 -2.60
C ARG A 79 13.52 1.88 -3.61
N PHE A 80 14.20 1.71 -4.73
CA PHE A 80 13.82 0.71 -5.74
C PHE A 80 13.84 -0.72 -5.18
N VAL A 81 14.91 -1.09 -4.45
CA VAL A 81 15.00 -2.40 -3.81
C VAL A 81 13.89 -2.60 -2.77
N ALA A 82 13.69 -1.62 -1.89
CA ALA A 82 12.62 -1.70 -0.88
C ALA A 82 11.23 -1.86 -1.53
N GLN A 83 10.95 -1.14 -2.61
CA GLN A 83 9.69 -1.28 -3.34
C GLN A 83 9.52 -2.65 -3.99
N LEU A 84 10.60 -3.27 -4.49
CA LEU A 84 10.53 -4.65 -5.00
C LEU A 84 10.28 -5.66 -3.86
N ASP A 85 10.88 -5.44 -2.69
CA ASP A 85 10.64 -6.27 -1.52
C ASP A 85 9.17 -6.15 -1.07
N ASP A 86 8.63 -4.93 -0.98
CA ASP A 86 7.21 -4.67 -0.65
C ASP A 86 6.26 -5.34 -1.67
N ILE A 87 6.57 -5.26 -2.97
CA ILE A 87 5.80 -5.95 -4.02
C ILE A 87 5.85 -7.47 -3.81
N GLY A 88 7.01 -8.00 -3.45
CA GLY A 88 7.20 -9.42 -3.15
C GLY A 88 6.39 -9.88 -1.95
N GLU A 89 6.36 -9.09 -0.87
CA GLU A 89 5.58 -9.36 0.34
C GLU A 89 4.06 -9.30 0.08
N ALA A 90 3.61 -8.36 -0.76
CA ALA A 90 2.21 -8.22 -1.13
C ALA A 90 1.74 -9.25 -2.17
N ALA A 91 2.64 -9.94 -2.87
CA ALA A 91 2.30 -10.77 -4.03
C ALA A 91 1.19 -11.78 -3.77
N SER A 92 1.27 -12.52 -2.65
CA SER A 92 0.25 -13.50 -2.27
C SER A 92 -1.11 -12.87 -1.95
N ALA A 93 -1.13 -11.67 -1.36
CA ALA A 93 -2.38 -10.94 -1.09
C ALA A 93 -3.06 -10.51 -2.39
N LEU A 94 -2.28 -10.17 -3.43
CA LEU A 94 -2.77 -9.65 -4.70
C LEU A 94 -3.06 -10.75 -5.75
N GLU A 95 -2.73 -12.01 -5.48
CA GLU A 95 -2.83 -13.12 -6.45
C GLU A 95 -4.25 -13.31 -7.02
N SER A 96 -5.28 -12.98 -6.23
CA SER A 96 -6.68 -13.09 -6.65
C SER A 96 -7.16 -11.96 -7.58
N LEU A 97 -6.35 -10.90 -7.76
CA LEU A 97 -6.73 -9.75 -8.55
C LEU A 97 -6.51 -9.98 -10.05
N PRO A 98 -7.35 -9.38 -10.92
CA PRO A 98 -7.09 -9.37 -12.36
C PRO A 98 -5.72 -8.72 -12.69
N PRO A 99 -4.96 -9.24 -13.66
CA PRO A 99 -3.66 -8.67 -14.03
C PRO A 99 -3.70 -7.22 -14.52
N ASP A 100 -4.85 -6.78 -15.01
CA ASP A 100 -5.13 -5.43 -15.51
C ASP A 100 -5.96 -4.59 -14.53
N ALA A 101 -6.09 -5.04 -13.28
CA ALA A 101 -6.76 -4.26 -12.24
C ALA A 101 -6.09 -2.87 -12.09
N PRO A 102 -6.87 -1.79 -11.92
CA PRO A 102 -6.37 -0.42 -11.80
C PRO A 102 -5.71 -0.16 -10.43
N PHE A 103 -4.62 -0.88 -10.17
CA PHE A 103 -3.85 -0.88 -8.93
C PHE A 103 -2.53 -0.13 -9.13
N ASP A 104 -2.17 0.75 -8.21
CA ASP A 104 -0.91 1.51 -8.29
C ASP A 104 0.08 1.03 -7.23
N SER A 105 1.34 0.83 -7.62
CA SER A 105 2.42 0.39 -6.73
C SER A 105 2.65 1.34 -5.54
N VAL A 106 2.17 2.58 -5.61
CA VAL A 106 2.19 3.51 -4.46
C VAL A 106 1.46 2.96 -3.24
N MET A 107 0.48 2.07 -3.43
CA MET A 107 -0.19 1.37 -2.34
C MET A 107 0.72 0.39 -1.60
N LEU A 108 1.80 -0.08 -2.24
CA LEU A 108 2.70 -1.10 -1.71
C LEU A 108 3.93 -0.50 -1.02
N ASP A 109 4.35 0.72 -1.39
CA ASP A 109 5.50 1.41 -0.78
C ASP A 109 5.31 1.49 0.75
N GLY A 110 6.08 0.70 1.51
CA GLY A 110 5.99 0.60 2.97
C GLY A 110 4.63 0.13 3.51
N CYS A 111 3.93 -0.75 2.79
CA CYS A 111 2.64 -1.28 3.23
C CYS A 111 2.79 -2.37 4.31
N ASP A 112 1.74 -2.55 5.11
CA ASP A 112 1.56 -3.73 5.94
C ASP A 112 0.66 -4.73 5.20
N VAL A 113 1.07 -6.00 5.14
CA VAL A 113 0.32 -7.07 4.46
C VAL A 113 -0.03 -8.19 5.44
N VAL A 114 -1.31 -8.57 5.45
CA VAL A 114 -1.79 -9.78 6.16
C VAL A 114 -2.50 -10.69 5.15
N VAL A 115 -2.01 -11.92 5.04
CA VAL A 115 -2.58 -12.96 4.17
C VAL A 115 -3.10 -14.09 5.06
N ALA A 116 -4.26 -14.64 4.73
CA ALA A 116 -4.79 -15.79 5.45
C ALA A 116 -3.85 -17.00 5.33
N SER A 117 -3.43 -17.56 6.47
CA SER A 117 -2.70 -18.84 6.51
C SER A 117 -3.61 -20.04 6.23
N ASP A 118 -4.90 -19.91 6.48
CA ASP A 118 -5.90 -20.97 6.44
C ASP A 118 -7.17 -20.53 5.69
N SER A 119 -8.05 -21.48 5.37
CA SER A 119 -9.23 -21.26 4.52
C SER A 119 -10.29 -20.33 5.11
N ASP A 120 -10.17 -19.96 6.38
CA ASP A 120 -11.24 -19.30 7.14
C ASP A 120 -11.09 -17.78 7.18
N GLY A 121 -9.94 -17.24 6.74
CA GLY A 121 -9.75 -15.79 6.59
C GLY A 121 -9.73 -14.98 7.90
N GLU A 122 -9.47 -15.64 9.03
CA GLU A 122 -9.52 -15.03 10.37
C GLU A 122 -8.48 -13.90 10.54
N GLN A 123 -7.20 -14.15 10.20
CA GLN A 123 -6.13 -13.16 10.34
C GLN A 123 -6.37 -11.85 9.55
N PRO A 124 -6.75 -11.89 8.25
CA PRO A 124 -7.15 -10.68 7.54
C PRO A 124 -8.33 -9.95 8.18
N LEU A 125 -9.33 -10.69 8.69
CA LEU A 125 -10.50 -10.10 9.33
C LEU A 125 -10.15 -9.42 10.66
N GLU A 126 -9.28 -10.03 11.47
CA GLU A 126 -8.74 -9.44 12.70
C GLU A 126 -7.99 -8.15 12.38
N ARG A 127 -7.15 -8.16 11.33
CA ARG A 127 -6.43 -6.97 10.88
C ARG A 127 -7.38 -5.86 10.45
N LEU A 128 -8.38 -6.18 9.64
CA LEU A 128 -9.42 -5.21 9.24
C LEU A 128 -10.15 -4.64 10.45
N THR A 129 -10.54 -5.49 11.40
CA THR A 129 -11.25 -5.08 12.61
C THR A 129 -10.41 -4.11 13.45
N SER A 130 -9.12 -4.41 13.62
CA SER A 130 -8.17 -3.53 14.32
C SER A 130 -7.99 -2.19 13.62
N LEU A 131 -7.94 -2.17 12.28
CA LEU A 131 -7.86 -0.91 11.52
C LEU A 131 -9.12 -0.04 11.67
N LEU A 132 -10.26 -0.67 11.96
CA LEU A 132 -11.55 0.00 12.17
C LEU A 132 -11.83 0.34 13.65
N GLU A 133 -10.98 -0.05 14.61
CA GLU A 133 -11.22 0.14 16.05
C GLU A 133 -11.40 1.60 16.46
N ASP A 134 -10.52 2.47 15.98
CA ASP A 134 -10.53 3.91 16.27
C ASP A 134 -10.96 4.72 15.03
N ALA A 135 -11.82 4.15 14.18
CA ALA A 135 -12.30 4.84 12.99
C ALA A 135 -13.18 6.04 13.38
N VAL A 136 -12.95 7.18 12.72
CA VAL A 136 -13.82 8.37 12.80
C VAL A 136 -14.77 8.40 11.60
N SER A 137 -14.25 8.02 10.43
CA SER A 137 -15.07 7.83 9.24
C SER A 137 -14.44 6.80 8.31
N VAL A 138 -15.29 6.08 7.57
CA VAL A 138 -14.89 5.11 6.57
C VAL A 138 -15.45 5.54 5.23
N ARG A 139 -14.61 5.58 4.21
CA ARG A 139 -15.05 5.79 2.84
C ARG A 139 -14.47 4.72 1.95
N GLY A 140 -15.27 4.08 1.11
CA GLY A 140 -14.75 2.97 0.35
C GLY A 140 -15.68 2.31 -0.64
N CYS A 141 -15.13 1.31 -1.31
CA CYS A 141 -15.77 0.50 -2.32
C CYS A 141 -15.62 -0.96 -1.91
N VAL A 142 -16.72 -1.72 -1.86
CA VAL A 142 -16.73 -3.09 -1.33
C VAL A 142 -17.30 -4.09 -2.34
N VAL A 143 -16.62 -5.23 -2.48
CA VAL A 143 -16.99 -6.28 -3.45
C VAL A 143 -17.57 -7.53 -2.80
N ALA A 144 -17.50 -7.62 -1.46
CA ALA A 144 -18.10 -8.69 -0.68
C ALA A 144 -18.71 -8.15 0.61
N ALA A 145 -19.76 -8.82 1.05
CA ALA A 145 -20.37 -8.64 2.38
C ALA A 145 -20.36 -10.00 3.07
N LEU A 146 -19.28 -10.31 3.78
CA LEU A 146 -19.21 -11.50 4.63
C LEU A 146 -19.96 -11.24 5.94
N PRO A 147 -20.61 -12.25 6.55
CA PRO A 147 -21.36 -12.04 7.79
C PRO A 147 -20.56 -11.31 8.88
N SER A 148 -19.30 -11.70 9.06
CA SER A 148 -18.38 -11.08 10.01
C SER A 148 -18.02 -9.64 9.64
N GLN A 149 -17.79 -9.33 8.36
CA GLN A 149 -17.53 -7.96 7.91
C GLN A 149 -18.75 -7.07 8.11
N VAL A 150 -19.96 -7.55 7.77
CA VAL A 150 -21.21 -6.81 7.97
C VAL A 150 -21.41 -6.47 9.44
N GLU A 151 -21.18 -7.42 10.34
CA GLU A 151 -21.27 -7.19 11.79
C GLU A 151 -20.26 -6.14 12.27
N VAL A 152 -19.01 -6.20 11.80
CA VAL A 152 -17.98 -5.22 12.14
C VAL A 152 -18.40 -3.82 11.70
N TYR A 153 -18.82 -3.63 10.45
CA TYR A 153 -19.27 -2.32 9.96
C TYR A 153 -20.53 -1.83 10.68
N TYR A 154 -21.50 -2.71 10.89
CA TYR A 154 -22.75 -2.37 11.57
C TYR A 154 -22.47 -1.82 12.97
N ARG A 155 -21.67 -2.54 13.77
CA ARG A 155 -21.28 -2.09 15.11
C ARG A 155 -20.57 -0.73 15.08
N ARG A 156 -19.63 -0.52 14.15
CA ARG A 156 -18.90 0.76 14.07
C ARG A 156 -19.83 1.93 13.71
N ILE A 157 -20.75 1.74 12.79
CA ILE A 157 -21.62 2.83 12.32
C ILE A 157 -22.73 3.12 13.34
N VAL A 158 -23.36 2.08 13.89
CA VAL A 158 -24.52 2.23 14.77
C VAL A 158 -24.14 2.48 16.23
N ASP A 159 -23.14 1.76 16.76
CA ASP A 159 -22.79 1.85 18.17
C ASP A 159 -21.74 2.93 18.46
N ASP A 160 -20.82 3.18 17.50
CA ASP A 160 -19.67 4.08 17.68
C ASP A 160 -19.79 5.41 16.90
N ASP A 161 -20.95 5.69 16.28
CA ASP A 161 -21.25 6.92 15.50
C ASP A 161 -20.23 7.22 14.37
N VAL A 162 -19.64 6.17 13.79
CA VAL A 162 -18.71 6.29 12.67
C VAL A 162 -19.45 6.61 11.38
N SER A 163 -19.06 7.68 10.70
CA SER A 163 -19.62 8.01 9.39
C SER A 163 -19.08 7.08 8.31
N ALA A 164 -19.96 6.57 7.44
CA ALA A 164 -19.60 5.63 6.39
C ALA A 164 -20.20 6.01 5.02
N GLU A 165 -19.33 6.16 4.02
CA GLU A 165 -19.70 6.37 2.62
C GLU A 165 -19.21 5.17 1.79
N LEU A 166 -20.14 4.31 1.38
CA LEU A 166 -19.82 3.07 0.70
C LEU A 166 -20.39 3.00 -0.72
N VAL A 167 -19.58 2.49 -1.64
CA VAL A 167 -20.01 1.98 -2.94
C VAL A 167 -19.92 0.46 -2.89
N ALA A 168 -21.00 -0.23 -3.18
CA ALA A 168 -21.03 -1.68 -3.17
C ALA A 168 -21.36 -2.23 -4.56
N THR A 169 -20.82 -3.41 -4.89
CA THR A 169 -21.29 -4.11 -6.10
C THR A 169 -22.76 -4.48 -5.98
N GLU A 170 -23.46 -4.63 -7.11
CA GLU A 170 -24.86 -5.06 -7.14
C GLU A 170 -25.08 -6.36 -6.34
N ASP A 171 -24.17 -7.33 -6.46
CA ASP A 171 -24.19 -8.59 -5.69
C ASP A 171 -24.13 -8.37 -4.17
N VAL A 172 -23.36 -7.38 -3.72
CA VAL A 172 -23.27 -7.03 -2.30
C VAL A 172 -24.58 -6.38 -1.84
N VAL A 173 -25.12 -5.46 -2.64
CA VAL A 173 -26.41 -4.82 -2.34
C VAL A 173 -27.53 -5.86 -2.24
N GLU A 174 -27.62 -6.79 -3.20
CA GLU A 174 -28.62 -7.86 -3.19
C GLU A 174 -28.51 -8.71 -1.92
N ARG A 175 -27.28 -9.05 -1.50
CA ARG A 175 -27.04 -9.80 -0.26
C ARG A 175 -27.48 -9.01 0.97
N LEU A 176 -27.14 -7.72 1.05
CA LEU A 176 -27.56 -6.87 2.17
C LEU A 176 -29.09 -6.77 2.25
N VAL A 177 -29.78 -6.60 1.11
CA VAL A 177 -31.25 -6.54 1.05
C VAL A 177 -31.90 -7.87 1.41
N THR A 178 -31.29 -9.01 1.04
CA THR A 178 -31.90 -10.33 1.22
C THR A 178 -31.64 -10.91 2.61
N ALA A 179 -30.41 -10.78 3.11
CA ALA A 179 -29.96 -11.44 4.34
C ALA A 179 -29.83 -10.50 5.55
N TYR A 180 -29.65 -9.19 5.30
CA TYR A 180 -29.36 -8.19 6.34
C TYR A 180 -30.30 -6.98 6.26
N ARG A 181 -31.53 -7.19 5.76
CA ARG A 181 -32.49 -6.10 5.54
C ARG A 181 -32.74 -5.24 6.78
N PRO A 182 -32.95 -5.82 7.99
CA PRO A 182 -33.17 -5.00 9.18
C PRO A 182 -31.98 -4.07 9.47
N GLN A 183 -30.76 -4.61 9.46
CA GLN A 183 -29.53 -3.82 9.68
C GLN A 183 -29.35 -2.75 8.61
N LEU A 184 -29.58 -3.10 7.33
CA LEU A 184 -29.46 -2.15 6.23
C LEU A 184 -30.47 -1.00 6.36
N VAL A 185 -31.72 -1.28 6.76
CA VAL A 185 -32.74 -0.26 6.97
C VAL A 185 -32.35 0.70 8.10
N GLU A 186 -31.82 0.15 9.19
CA GLU A 186 -31.33 0.94 10.33
C GLU A 186 -30.15 1.83 9.93
N LEU A 187 -29.14 1.27 9.26
CA LEU A 187 -28.01 2.04 8.73
C LEU A 187 -28.46 3.17 7.80
N CYS A 188 -29.40 2.90 6.88
CA CYS A 188 -29.90 3.90 5.93
C CYS A 188 -30.77 4.98 6.58
N ALA A 189 -31.22 4.79 7.82
CA ALA A 189 -31.93 5.81 8.58
C ALA A 189 -30.99 6.81 9.26
N THR A 190 -29.68 6.51 9.33
CA THR A 190 -28.66 7.37 9.91
C THR A 190 -28.09 8.32 8.87
N ASP A 191 -28.04 9.63 9.17
CA ASP A 191 -27.48 10.64 8.26
C ASP A 191 -25.98 10.44 7.99
N SER A 192 -25.28 9.72 8.87
CA SER A 192 -23.85 9.44 8.77
C SER A 192 -23.52 8.27 7.84
N PHE A 193 -24.51 7.60 7.24
CA PHE A 193 -24.33 6.47 6.33
C PHE A 193 -24.86 6.75 4.92
N SER A 194 -24.08 6.40 3.90
CA SER A 194 -24.57 6.34 2.52
C SER A 194 -24.08 5.10 1.80
N LEU A 195 -24.97 4.53 0.98
CA LEU A 195 -24.68 3.36 0.16
C LEU A 195 -25.09 3.60 -1.29
N ARG A 196 -24.14 3.35 -2.20
CA ARG A 196 -24.31 3.42 -3.65
C ARG A 196 -24.05 2.06 -4.27
N SER A 197 -24.59 1.81 -5.45
CA SER A 197 -24.42 0.57 -6.20
C SER A 197 -23.63 0.78 -7.48
N ILE A 198 -22.74 -0.16 -7.80
CA ILE A 198 -21.98 -0.22 -9.05
C ILE A 198 -22.01 -1.64 -9.61
N ALA A 199 -21.99 -1.79 -10.93
CA ALA A 199 -22.10 -3.10 -11.57
C ALA A 199 -20.98 -4.07 -11.17
N SER A 200 -19.73 -3.59 -11.14
CA SER A 200 -18.58 -4.42 -10.78
C SER A 200 -17.41 -3.57 -10.29
N LEU A 201 -16.52 -4.22 -9.54
CA LEU A 201 -15.29 -3.68 -8.99
C LEU A 201 -14.22 -4.77 -8.96
N PRO A 202 -12.93 -4.44 -9.17
CA PRO A 202 -11.85 -5.42 -9.20
C PRO A 202 -11.43 -5.92 -7.81
N TYR A 203 -11.61 -5.10 -6.77
CA TYR A 203 -11.26 -5.38 -5.37
C TYR A 203 -11.99 -4.40 -4.43
N SER A 204 -12.02 -4.68 -3.13
CA SER A 204 -12.47 -3.69 -2.15
C SER A 204 -11.34 -2.72 -1.82
N LEU A 205 -11.66 -1.44 -1.70
CA LEU A 205 -10.72 -0.38 -1.35
C LEU A 205 -11.39 0.57 -0.36
N LEU A 206 -10.73 0.83 0.75
CA LEU A 206 -11.24 1.69 1.82
C LEU A 206 -10.19 2.73 2.18
N VAL A 207 -10.67 3.86 2.68
CA VAL A 207 -9.89 4.82 3.44
C VAL A 207 -10.59 5.00 4.77
N VAL A 208 -9.86 4.70 5.84
CA VAL A 208 -10.32 4.83 7.22
C VAL A 208 -9.62 6.04 7.83
N GLU A 209 -10.40 7.07 8.18
CA GLU A 209 -9.90 8.19 8.97
C GLU A 209 -9.81 7.80 10.43
N ARG A 210 -8.68 8.05 11.07
CA ARG A 210 -8.43 7.73 12.49
C ARG A 210 -7.75 8.92 13.17
N PRO A 211 -7.80 9.04 14.51
CA PRO A 211 -7.09 10.10 15.23
C PRO A 211 -5.58 10.14 14.97
N THR A 212 -4.98 8.98 14.67
CA THR A 212 -3.54 8.84 14.37
C THR A 212 -3.19 9.16 12.91
N GLY A 213 -4.19 9.33 12.04
CA GLY A 213 -4.02 9.56 10.61
C GLY A 213 -4.81 8.55 9.75
N PRO A 214 -5.07 8.90 8.48
CA PRO A 214 -5.81 8.05 7.56
C PRO A 214 -5.01 6.81 7.15
N VAL A 215 -5.73 5.73 6.83
CA VAL A 215 -5.15 4.50 6.26
C VAL A 215 -5.94 4.06 5.05
N ALA A 216 -5.24 3.79 3.96
CA ALA A 216 -5.78 3.08 2.81
C ALA A 216 -5.75 1.57 3.09
N ILE A 217 -6.80 0.85 2.71
CA ILE A 217 -6.93 -0.59 2.89
C ILE A 217 -7.43 -1.20 1.59
N VAL A 218 -6.71 -2.18 1.05
CA VAL A 218 -7.19 -3.06 -0.02
C VAL A 218 -7.52 -4.41 0.58
N GLU A 219 -8.72 -4.91 0.26
CA GLU A 219 -9.17 -6.24 0.64
C GLU A 219 -9.28 -7.11 -0.60
N THR A 220 -8.73 -8.31 -0.53
CA THR A 220 -8.76 -9.29 -1.61
C THR A 220 -9.48 -10.55 -1.18
N TYR A 221 -10.17 -11.18 -2.13
CA TYR A 221 -11.08 -12.29 -1.85
C TYR A 221 -10.83 -13.46 -2.78
N SER A 222 -10.93 -14.68 -2.24
CA SER A 222 -10.99 -15.91 -3.03
C SER A 222 -12.18 -16.73 -2.57
N SER A 223 -13.01 -17.20 -3.51
CA SER A 223 -14.17 -18.05 -3.23
C SER A 223 -15.10 -17.53 -2.11
N ARG A 224 -15.24 -16.20 -1.98
CA ARG A 224 -16.00 -15.51 -0.91
C ARG A 224 -15.39 -15.63 0.49
N THR A 225 -14.08 -15.82 0.60
CA THR A 225 -13.30 -15.64 1.83
C THR A 225 -12.40 -14.43 1.66
N LEU A 226 -12.24 -13.62 2.72
CA LEU A 226 -11.24 -12.56 2.78
C LEU A 226 -9.85 -13.21 2.92
N VAL A 227 -9.02 -13.12 1.89
CA VAL A 227 -7.72 -13.81 1.84
C VAL A 227 -6.53 -12.87 2.05
N GLY A 228 -6.71 -11.58 1.80
CA GLY A 228 -5.64 -10.60 1.96
C GLY A 228 -6.17 -9.24 2.39
N VAL A 229 -5.42 -8.59 3.27
CA VAL A 229 -5.57 -7.18 3.63
C VAL A 229 -4.22 -6.51 3.47
N VAL A 230 -4.17 -5.52 2.58
CA VAL A 230 -3.01 -4.62 2.41
C VAL A 230 -3.40 -3.27 2.98
N SER A 231 -2.66 -2.76 3.95
CA SER A 231 -2.92 -1.45 4.57
C SER A 231 -1.72 -0.54 4.45
N ASN A 232 -1.95 0.75 4.15
CA ASN A 232 -0.88 1.73 4.00
C ASN A 232 -1.33 3.11 4.50
N ASP A 233 -0.54 3.71 5.39
CA ASP A 233 -0.80 5.01 6.02
C ASP A 233 0.00 6.16 5.39
N ARG A 234 0.81 5.87 4.37
CA ARG A 234 1.59 6.90 3.67
C ARG A 234 0.66 7.84 2.91
N PRO A 235 0.95 9.16 2.91
CA PRO A 235 0.10 10.15 2.25
C PRO A 235 -0.17 9.86 0.77
N ASP A 236 0.81 9.33 0.04
CA ASP A 236 0.67 9.05 -1.39
C ASP A 236 -0.26 7.84 -1.64
N ALA A 237 -0.19 6.81 -0.80
CA ALA A 237 -1.09 5.65 -0.85
C ALA A 237 -2.54 6.05 -0.52
N VAL A 238 -2.73 6.86 0.53
CA VAL A 238 -4.05 7.40 0.90
C VAL A 238 -4.61 8.31 -0.19
N ALA A 239 -3.79 9.18 -0.78
CA ALA A 239 -4.21 10.07 -1.86
C ALA A 239 -4.65 9.28 -3.10
N TRP A 240 -3.89 8.25 -3.48
CA TRP A 240 -4.27 7.33 -4.55
C TRP A 240 -5.59 6.64 -4.25
N ALA A 241 -5.74 6.08 -3.04
CA ALA A 241 -6.95 5.35 -2.65
C ALA A 241 -8.19 6.23 -2.71
N ARG A 242 -8.12 7.45 -2.16
CA ARG A 242 -9.20 8.46 -2.24
C ARG A 242 -9.56 8.76 -3.70
N SER A 243 -8.58 8.97 -4.56
CA SER A 243 -8.81 9.25 -5.98
C SER A 243 -9.48 8.09 -6.72
N GLN A 244 -9.15 6.84 -6.40
CA GLN A 244 -9.83 5.67 -7.00
C GLN A 244 -11.26 5.53 -6.49
N ILE A 245 -11.48 5.72 -5.18
CA ILE A 245 -12.82 5.73 -4.59
C ILE A 245 -13.68 6.82 -5.20
N ASP A 246 -13.17 8.05 -5.39
CA ASP A 246 -13.87 9.14 -6.05
C ASP A 246 -14.32 8.76 -7.47
N ARG A 247 -13.44 8.12 -8.22
CA ARG A 247 -13.72 7.66 -9.58
C ARG A 247 -14.83 6.61 -9.61
N TRP A 248 -14.80 5.64 -8.71
CA TRP A 248 -15.86 4.62 -8.63
C TRP A 248 -17.17 5.17 -8.08
N ALA A 249 -17.11 6.06 -7.09
CA ALA A 249 -18.28 6.76 -6.57
C ALA A 249 -18.99 7.58 -7.66
N ALA A 250 -18.23 8.31 -8.48
CA ALA A 250 -18.79 9.07 -9.61
C ALA A 250 -19.47 8.17 -10.68
N ALA A 251 -19.02 6.92 -10.83
CA ALA A 251 -19.59 5.94 -11.76
C ALA A 251 -20.72 5.09 -11.16
N SER A 252 -21.02 5.26 -9.87
CA SER A 252 -22.03 4.49 -9.14
C SER A 252 -23.38 5.21 -9.06
N THR A 253 -24.44 4.46 -8.80
CA THR A 253 -25.81 4.96 -8.67
C THR A 253 -26.26 4.94 -7.21
N PRO A 254 -26.93 5.98 -6.67
CA PRO A 254 -27.53 5.90 -5.34
C PRO A 254 -28.57 4.78 -5.29
N LEU A 255 -28.71 4.14 -4.13
CA LEU A 255 -29.79 3.17 -3.96
C LEU A 255 -31.16 3.88 -3.95
N PRO A 256 -32.19 3.29 -4.58
CA PRO A 256 -33.55 3.82 -4.55
C PRO A 256 -34.17 3.56 -3.17
N PHE A 257 -33.81 4.34 -2.16
CA PHE A 257 -34.54 4.35 -0.90
C PHE A 257 -35.74 5.30 -1.02
N SER A 258 -36.94 4.75 -0.84
CA SER A 258 -38.14 5.57 -0.69
C SER A 258 -38.06 6.28 0.65
N THR A 259 -37.87 7.60 0.65
CA THR A 259 -37.99 8.46 1.85
C THR A 259 -39.44 8.72 2.26
N ALA A 260 -40.39 7.88 1.82
CA ALA A 260 -41.77 7.97 2.27
C ALA A 260 -41.87 7.54 3.74
N ARG A 261 -41.60 8.49 4.65
CA ARG A 261 -42.35 8.56 5.90
C ARG A 261 -43.80 8.75 5.50
N GLU A 262 -44.60 7.68 5.57
CA GLU A 262 -46.06 7.83 5.64
C GLU A 262 -46.35 8.63 6.92
N GLU A 263 -46.78 9.88 6.74
CA GLU A 263 -47.42 10.70 7.78
C GLU A 263 -48.80 10.14 8.15
#